data_AF-A0A6N9ZT96-F1
#
_entry.id   AF-A0A6N9ZT96-F1
#
_cell.length_a   1.000
_cell.length_b   1.000
_cell.length_c   1.000
_cell.angle_alpha   90.00
_cell.angle_beta   90.00
_cell.angle_gamma   90.00
#
_symmetry.space_group_name_H-M   'P 1'
#
loop_
_entity.id
_entity.type
_entity.pdbx_description
1 polymer ?
#
loop_
_entity_poly.entity_id
_entity_poly.type
_entity_poly.pdbx_seq_one_letter_code
_entity_poly.pdbx_strand_id
1 'polypeptide(L)'
;DAVQRLCEASRLDLSGQAPFVTLLLQLDGVWDGQARTRSLVLSGAGNAALTGAMAAATVVSVANGEISTGCHYAAQVLPPAASLERLQRTSAIRALNLLPGPLDHLHTVEEGCL
;
A
#
# COMPACT_ATOMS: atom_id res chain seq x y z
N ASP A 1 -13.94 7.35 -30.10
CA ASP A 1 -15.15 8.05 -29.64
C ASP A 1 -15.82 7.40 -28.42
N ALA A 2 -16.30 6.15 -28.49
CA ALA A 2 -17.00 5.51 -27.36
C ALA A 2 -16.15 5.39 -26.07
N VAL A 3 -14.88 4.99 -26.20
CA VAL A 3 -13.95 4.85 -25.06
C VAL A 3 -13.71 6.19 -24.36
N GLN A 4 -13.46 7.26 -25.14
CA GLN A 4 -13.20 8.57 -24.58
C GLN A 4 -14.41 9.11 -23.82
N ARG A 5 -15.62 8.96 -24.38
CA ARG A 5 -16.87 9.35 -23.72
C ARG A 5 -17.11 8.58 -22.43
N LEU A 6 -16.78 7.29 -22.41
CA LEU A 6 -16.86 6.49 -21.18
C LEU A 6 -15.84 6.98 -20.14
N CYS A 7 -14.59 7.24 -20.52
CA CYS A 7 -13.58 7.77 -19.61
C CYS A 7 -13.96 9.15 -19.04
N GLU A 8 -14.54 10.03 -19.87
CA GLU A 8 -15.01 11.35 -19.43
C GLU A 8 -16.19 11.23 -18.47
N ALA A 9 -17.18 10.37 -18.77
CA ALA A 9 -18.31 10.11 -17.87
C ALA A 9 -17.82 9.56 -16.53
N SER A 10 -16.94 8.54 -16.53
CA SER A 10 -16.38 7.99 -15.29
C SER A 10 -15.55 9.01 -14.49
N ARG A 11 -14.83 9.92 -15.16
CA ARG A 11 -14.10 11.00 -14.46
C ARG A 11 -15.05 12.02 -13.84
N LEU A 12 -16.19 12.26 -14.47
CA LEU A 12 -17.23 13.15 -13.96
C LEU A 12 -17.97 12.49 -12.78
N ASP A 13 -18.25 11.19 -12.86
CA ASP A 13 -18.84 10.40 -11.76
C ASP A 13 -17.92 10.37 -10.52
N LEU A 14 -16.60 10.34 -10.74
CA LEU A 14 -15.59 10.41 -9.67
C LEU A 14 -15.27 11.84 -9.24
N SER A 15 -15.82 12.86 -9.91
CA SER A 15 -15.54 14.25 -9.56
C SER A 15 -16.06 14.57 -8.15
N GLY A 16 -15.18 15.06 -7.29
CA GLY A 16 -15.49 15.32 -5.88
C GLY A 16 -15.07 14.21 -4.91
N GLN A 17 -14.73 13.02 -5.38
CA GLN A 17 -14.09 12.00 -4.54
C GLN A 17 -12.58 12.00 -4.76
N ALA A 18 -11.82 12.29 -3.71
CA ALA A 18 -10.37 12.16 -3.78
C ALA A 18 -10.02 10.67 -4.00
N PRO A 19 -9.18 10.33 -5.01
CA PRO A 19 -8.73 8.98 -5.21
C PRO A 19 -8.16 8.42 -3.91
N PHE A 20 -8.54 7.19 -3.57
CA PHE A 20 -8.04 6.50 -2.41
C PHE A 20 -7.74 5.06 -2.76
N VAL A 21 -6.83 4.47 -1.99
CA VAL A 21 -6.62 3.03 -1.96
C VAL A 21 -6.53 2.63 -0.50
N THR A 22 -7.15 1.50 -0.15
CA THR A 22 -6.92 0.84 1.13
C THR A 22 -6.33 -0.53 0.85
N LEU A 23 -5.16 -0.80 1.39
CA LEU A 23 -4.54 -2.11 1.37
C LEU A 23 -4.63 -2.72 2.77
N LEU A 24 -5.20 -3.91 2.84
CA LEU A 24 -5.21 -4.74 4.03
C LEU A 24 -4.19 -5.85 3.83
N LEU A 25 -3.22 -5.94 4.74
CA LEU A 25 -2.20 -6.98 4.71
C LEU A 25 -2.23 -7.75 6.02
N GLN A 26 -2.15 -9.06 5.92
CA GLN A 26 -1.93 -9.95 7.05
C GLN A 26 -0.62 -10.71 6.85
N LEU A 27 0.14 -10.81 7.93
CA LEU A 27 1.35 -11.62 7.99
C LEU A 27 1.20 -12.60 9.16
N ASP A 28 1.16 -13.87 8.81
CA ASP A 28 1.23 -14.98 9.76
C ASP A 28 2.67 -15.50 9.81
N GLY A 29 3.16 -15.78 11.01
CA GLY A 29 4.51 -16.29 11.19
C GLY A 29 4.79 -16.80 12.58
N VAL A 30 6.04 -17.16 12.82
CA VAL A 30 6.53 -17.54 14.15
C VAL A 30 7.49 -16.46 14.63
N TRP A 31 7.26 -15.96 15.83
CA TRP A 31 8.13 -14.99 16.49
C TRP A 31 8.42 -15.49 17.91
N ASP A 32 9.69 -15.63 18.24
CA ASP A 32 10.13 -16.13 19.55
C ASP A 32 9.51 -17.50 19.91
N GLY A 33 9.49 -18.41 18.93
CA GLY A 33 8.94 -19.76 19.06
C GLY A 33 7.40 -19.85 19.12
N GLN A 34 6.69 -18.73 19.06
CA GLN A 34 5.22 -18.69 19.13
C GLN A 34 4.60 -18.24 17.81
N ALA A 35 3.48 -18.87 17.44
CA ALA A 35 2.68 -18.42 16.31
C ALA A 35 2.16 -16.99 16.58
N ARG A 36 2.31 -16.12 15.60
CA ARG A 36 1.98 -14.70 15.71
C ARG A 36 1.44 -14.18 14.39
N THR A 37 0.30 -13.52 14.46
CA THR A 37 -0.29 -12.78 13.34
C THR A 37 -0.13 -11.28 13.55
N ARG A 38 0.20 -10.57 12.48
CA ARG A 38 0.23 -9.11 12.42
C ARG A 38 -0.54 -8.64 11.19
N SER A 39 -1.35 -7.61 11.39
CA SER A 39 -2.12 -7.02 10.31
C SER A 39 -1.74 -5.57 10.11
N LEU A 40 -1.93 -5.06 8.90
CA LEU A 40 -1.62 -3.69 8.51
C LEU A 40 -2.76 -3.14 7.68
N VAL A 41 -3.25 -1.96 8.05
CA VAL A 41 -4.16 -1.16 7.23
C VAL A 41 -3.38 0.03 6.70
N LEU A 42 -3.16 0.06 5.38
CA LEU A 42 -2.58 1.19 4.68
C LEU A 42 -3.68 1.91 3.93
N SER A 43 -3.83 3.22 4.15
CA SER A 43 -4.62 4.08 3.28
C SER A 43 -3.69 5.01 2.50
N GLY A 44 -3.96 5.17 1.21
CA GLY A 44 -3.12 5.95 0.30
C GLY A 44 -3.91 6.82 -0.65
N ALA A 45 -3.20 7.65 -1.41
CA ALA A 45 -3.78 8.60 -2.35
C ALA A 45 -4.30 7.99 -3.66
N GLY A 46 -4.45 6.67 -3.72
CA GLY A 46 -4.83 5.89 -4.89
C GLY A 46 -3.69 5.01 -5.41
N ASN A 47 -4.04 4.01 -6.22
CA ASN A 47 -3.10 3.00 -6.75
C ASN A 47 -1.93 3.63 -7.50
N ALA A 48 -2.19 4.56 -8.42
CA ALA A 48 -1.15 5.17 -9.23
C ALA A 48 -0.14 5.97 -8.38
N ALA A 49 -0.64 6.74 -7.40
CA ALA A 49 0.22 7.51 -6.50
C ALA A 49 1.11 6.60 -5.64
N LEU A 50 0.54 5.51 -5.09
CA LEU A 50 1.29 4.57 -4.27
C LEU A 50 2.35 3.81 -5.09
N THR A 51 1.99 3.32 -6.28
CA THR A 51 2.93 2.65 -7.20
C THR A 51 4.03 3.60 -7.65
N GLY A 52 3.70 4.85 -7.98
CA GLY A 52 4.69 5.86 -8.34
C GLY A 52 5.66 6.17 -7.20
N ALA A 53 5.15 6.30 -5.97
CA ALA A 53 5.98 6.49 -4.78
C ALA A 53 6.92 5.29 -4.54
N MET A 54 6.44 4.07 -4.74
CA MET A 54 7.26 2.86 -4.64
C MET A 54 8.36 2.82 -5.71
N ALA A 55 8.05 3.18 -6.95
CA ALA A 55 9.04 3.30 -8.02
C ALA A 55 10.09 4.35 -7.69
N ALA A 56 9.69 5.54 -7.21
CA ALA A 56 10.61 6.59 -6.80
C ALA A 56 11.51 6.17 -5.64
N ALA A 57 10.95 5.55 -4.59
CA ALA A 57 11.72 5.02 -3.46
C ALA A 57 12.75 3.96 -3.91
N THR A 58 12.37 3.13 -4.90
CA THR A 58 13.28 2.14 -5.50
C THR A 58 14.43 2.81 -6.25
N VAL A 59 14.14 3.84 -7.05
CA VAL A 59 15.15 4.61 -7.78
C VAL A 59 16.14 5.27 -6.81
N VAL A 60 15.68 5.79 -5.68
CA VAL A 60 16.56 6.33 -4.64
C VAL A 60 17.51 5.25 -4.10
N SER A 61 17.02 4.04 -3.81
CA SER A 61 17.87 2.93 -3.38
C SER A 61 18.93 2.55 -4.43
N VAL A 62 18.55 2.53 -5.71
CA VAL A 62 19.50 2.29 -6.82
C VAL A 62 20.55 3.40 -6.88
N ALA A 63 20.13 4.66 -6.83
CA ALA A 63 21.02 5.81 -6.90
C ALA A 63 22.02 5.87 -5.73
N ASN A 64 21.61 5.39 -4.56
CA ASN A 64 22.47 5.28 -3.38
C ASN A 64 23.40 4.06 -3.39
N GLY A 65 23.32 3.18 -4.39
CA GLY A 65 24.10 1.95 -4.45
C GLY A 65 23.67 0.88 -3.44
N GLU A 66 22.43 0.95 -2.95
CA GLU A 66 21.88 -0.03 -1.99
C GLU A 66 21.46 -1.35 -2.68
N ILE A 67 21.40 -1.36 -4.01
CA ILE A 67 20.98 -2.50 -4.83
C ILE A 67 22.12 -2.85 -5.79
N SER A 68 22.45 -4.15 -5.90
CA SER A 68 23.46 -4.63 -6.85
C SER A 68 22.97 -4.47 -8.30
N THR A 69 23.90 -4.36 -9.25
CA THR A 69 23.57 -4.29 -10.67
C THR A 69 22.85 -5.57 -11.14
N GLY A 70 21.82 -5.41 -11.97
CA GLY A 70 21.07 -6.54 -12.55
C GLY A 70 19.56 -6.34 -12.51
N CYS A 71 18.82 -7.37 -12.92
CA CYS A 71 17.36 -7.42 -12.79
C CYS A 71 17.00 -8.16 -11.50
N HIS A 72 16.16 -7.55 -10.67
CA HIS A 72 15.85 -8.03 -9.33
C HIS A 72 14.36 -7.91 -9.02
N TYR A 73 13.90 -8.70 -8.06
CA TYR A 73 12.59 -8.49 -7.45
C TYR A 73 12.68 -7.46 -6.33
N ALA A 74 11.82 -6.43 -6.43
CA ALA A 74 11.52 -5.41 -5.44
C ALA A 74 11.72 -5.87 -3.98
N ALA A 75 10.92 -6.88 -3.62
CA ALA A 75 10.79 -7.42 -2.28
C ALA A 75 12.04 -8.15 -1.75
N GLN A 76 13.00 -8.50 -2.61
CA GLN A 76 14.19 -9.27 -2.24
C GLN A 76 15.41 -8.39 -1.98
N VAL A 77 15.48 -7.22 -2.62
CA VAL A 77 16.70 -6.40 -2.64
C VAL A 77 16.54 -5.04 -1.97
N LEU A 78 15.31 -4.55 -1.81
CA LEU A 78 15.12 -3.26 -1.16
C LEU A 78 15.31 -3.35 0.35
N PRO A 79 16.03 -2.41 0.98
CA PRO A 79 16.11 -2.31 2.43
C PRO A 79 14.73 -1.93 3.00
N PRO A 80 14.03 -2.82 3.73
CA PRO A 80 12.61 -2.62 4.05
C PRO A 80 12.36 -1.37 4.90
N ALA A 81 13.18 -1.15 5.93
CA ALA A 81 13.03 -0.02 6.84
C ALA A 81 13.24 1.32 6.13
N ALA A 82 14.34 1.46 5.38
CA ALA A 82 14.63 2.68 4.63
C ALA A 82 13.60 2.93 3.52
N SER A 83 13.12 1.88 2.86
CA SER A 83 12.08 2.00 1.83
C SER A 83 10.76 2.48 2.41
N LEU A 84 10.34 1.93 3.56
CA LEU A 84 9.13 2.38 4.25
C LEU A 84 9.25 3.83 4.71
N GLU A 85 10.40 4.22 5.26
CA GLU A 85 10.66 5.59 5.70
C GLU A 85 10.59 6.58 4.53
N ARG A 86 11.13 6.22 3.35
CA ARG A 86 11.00 7.02 2.11
C ARG A 86 9.55 7.15 1.68
N LEU A 87 8.78 6.07 1.72
CA LEU A 87 7.35 6.09 1.37
C LEU A 87 6.54 6.96 2.32
N GLN A 88 6.81 6.90 3.62
CA GLN A 88 6.15 7.73 4.63
C GLN A 88 6.44 9.23 4.49
N ARG A 89 7.56 9.61 3.85
CA ARG A 89 7.86 11.01 3.50
C ARG A 89 7.09 11.52 2.28
N THR A 90 6.38 10.65 1.57
CA THR A 90 5.52 11.04 0.43
C THR A 90 4.09 11.28 0.89
N SER A 91 3.30 12.01 0.08
CA SER A 91 1.85 12.12 0.28
C SER A 91 1.06 10.91 -0.25
N ALA A 92 1.75 9.87 -0.75
CA ALA A 92 1.10 8.70 -1.33
C ALA A 92 0.53 7.76 -0.25
N ILE A 93 1.15 7.71 0.94
CA ILE A 93 0.61 7.06 2.13
C ILE A 93 -0.07 8.14 2.97
N ARG A 94 -1.37 7.97 3.24
CA ARG A 94 -2.17 8.85 4.11
C ARG A 94 -2.21 8.35 5.54
N ALA A 95 -2.31 7.03 5.73
CA ALA A 95 -2.23 6.42 7.06
C ALA A 95 -1.65 5.00 6.97
N LEU A 96 -1.01 4.57 8.05
CA LEU A 96 -0.41 3.27 8.20
C LEU A 96 -0.68 2.76 9.63
N ASN A 97 -1.61 1.84 9.79
CA ASN A 97 -2.03 1.33 11.09
C ASN A 97 -1.64 -0.14 11.25
N LEU A 98 -0.70 -0.42 12.15
CA LEU A 98 -0.32 -1.78 12.51
C LEU A 98 -1.28 -2.30 13.58
N LEU A 99 -1.84 -3.48 13.35
CA LEU A 99 -2.84 -4.10 14.21
C LEU A 99 -2.30 -5.42 14.78
N PRO A 100 -2.55 -5.69 16.07
CA PRO A 100 -2.30 -7.01 16.62
C PRO A 100 -3.36 -8.01 16.13
N GLY A 101 -2.93 -9.17 15.64
CA GLY A 101 -3.84 -10.26 15.27
C GLY A 101 -4.34 -10.22 13.82
N PRO A 102 -5.23 -11.16 13.44
CA PRO A 102 -5.73 -11.32 12.08
C PRO A 102 -6.68 -10.20 11.65
N LEU A 103 -6.78 -9.99 10.34
CA LEU A 103 -7.68 -9.00 9.73
C LEU A 103 -9.15 -9.29 10.00
N ASP A 104 -9.51 -10.55 10.25
CA ASP A 104 -10.88 -10.96 10.55
C ASP A 104 -11.46 -10.23 11.77
N HIS A 105 -10.61 -9.77 12.69
CA HIS A 105 -11.02 -8.98 13.85
C HIS A 105 -11.45 -7.54 13.48
N LEU A 106 -11.22 -7.08 12.25
CA LEU A 106 -11.72 -5.80 11.74
C LEU A 106 -13.18 -5.87 11.30
N HIS A 107 -13.77 -7.06 11.20
CA HIS A 107 -15.19 -7.20 10.99
C HIS A 107 -15.93 -6.76 12.26
N THR A 108 -16.39 -5.50 12.28
CA THR A 108 -17.55 -5.17 13.10
C THR A 108 -18.74 -5.80 12.37
N VAL A 109 -19.16 -6.99 12.78
CA VAL A 109 -20.44 -7.54 12.35
C VAL A 109 -21.51 -6.72 13.08
N GLU A 110 -21.95 -5.62 12.47
CA GLU A 110 -23.29 -5.10 12.77
C GLU A 110 -24.28 -5.93 11.96
N GLU A 111 -24.71 -7.04 12.55
CA GLU A 111 -25.93 -7.71 12.12
C GLU A 111 -27.11 -6.79 12.48
N GLY A 112 -27.62 -6.04 11.49
CA GLY A 112 -28.85 -5.27 11.61
C GLY A 112 -28.73 -3.77 11.29
N CYS A 113 -28.89 -3.43 10.00
CA CYS A 113 -29.55 -2.20 9.56
C CYS A 113 -30.00 -2.33 8.09
N LEU A 114 -31.09 -3.10 7.89
CA LEU A 114 -32.33 -2.76 7.18
C LEU A 114 -33.20 -4.01 7.03
#